data_AF-A0A0J8U9B7-F1
#
_entry.id   AF-A0A0J8U9B7-F1
#
_cell.length_a   1.000
_cell.length_b   1.000
_cell.length_c   1.000
_cell.angle_alpha   90.00
_cell.angle_beta   90.00
_cell.angle_gamma   90.00
#
_symmetry.space_group_name_H-M   'P 1'
#
loop_
_entity.id
_entity.type
_entity.pdbx_description
1 polymer ?
#
loop_
_entity_poly.entity_id
_entity_poly.type
_entity_poly.pdbx_seq_one_letter_code
_entity_poly.pdbx_strand_id
1 'polypeptide(L)' 'MNLNITASTSGADDAEVIASTLELLADKVRSADGSPVDIRGSIEVDNGTGSQTVYLTAIADS' A
#
# COMPACT_ATOMS: atom_id res chain seq x y z
N MET A 1 13.17 -2.82 -13.07
CA MET A 1 12.01 -2.42 -12.25
C MET A 1 11.50 -3.56 -11.40
N ASN A 2 11.83 -3.51 -10.11
CA ASN A 2 11.35 -4.44 -9.10
C ASN A 2 10.43 -3.67 -8.14
N LEU A 3 9.35 -4.31 -7.68
CA LEU A 3 8.45 -3.74 -6.68
C LEU A 3 8.55 -4.57 -5.40
N ASN A 4 9.07 -3.97 -4.32
CA ASN A 4 9.09 -4.58 -3.01
C ASN A 4 7.99 -3.95 -2.14
N ILE A 5 7.09 -4.78 -1.62
CA ILE A 5 5.99 -4.36 -0.76
C ILE A 5 6.09 -5.11 0.56
N THR A 6 6.18 -4.35 1.65
CA THR A 6 6.03 -4.87 3.01
C THR A 6 4.80 -4.21 3.61
N ALA A 7 3.84 -5.04 4.03
CA ALA A 7 2.63 -4.61 4.71
C ALA A 7 2.42 -5.42 5.99
N SER A 8 1.97 -4.77 7.04
CA SER A 8 1.52 -5.41 8.28
C SER A 8 0.22 -4.77 8.73
N THR A 9 -0.68 -5.60 9.23
CA THR A 9 -1.99 -5.23 9.75
C THR A 9 -2.07 -5.54 11.24
N SER A 10 -2.92 -4.82 11.96
CA SER A 10 -3.11 -4.97 13.41
C SER A 10 -4.44 -5.66 13.77
N GLY A 11 -5.14 -6.26 12.79
CA GLY A 11 -6.50 -6.79 12.92
C GLY A 11 -6.67 -8.19 12.35
N ALA A 12 -7.91 -8.70 12.32
CA ALA A 12 -8.25 -10.03 11.80
C ALA A 12 -8.90 -10.00 10.40
N ASP A 13 -9.28 -8.82 9.91
CA ASP A 13 -9.95 -8.60 8.62
C ASP A 13 -9.08 -7.74 7.69
N ASP A 14 -7.99 -8.36 7.24
CA ASP A 14 -6.84 -7.67 6.67
C ASP A 14 -6.79 -7.69 5.13
N ALA A 15 -7.56 -8.58 4.50
CA ALA A 15 -7.43 -8.86 3.06
C ALA A 15 -7.95 -7.70 2.18
N GLU A 16 -9.08 -7.10 2.53
CA GLU A 16 -9.69 -6.01 1.76
C GLU A 16 -8.90 -4.70 1.90
N VAL A 17 -8.33 -4.48 3.09
CA VAL A 17 -7.46 -3.36 3.42
C VAL A 17 -6.13 -3.45 2.64
N ILE A 18 -5.52 -4.63 2.61
CA ILE A 18 -4.32 -4.88 1.80
C ILE A 18 -4.65 -4.74 0.30
N ALA A 19 -5.79 -5.24 -0.17
CA ALA A 19 -6.20 -5.12 -1.57
C ALA A 19 -6.35 -3.65 -2.01
N SER A 20 -7.09 -2.83 -1.24
CA SER A 20 -7.29 -1.40 -1.53
C SER A 20 -5.95 -0.64 -1.56
N THR A 21 -5.05 -1.01 -0.66
CA THR A 21 -3.71 -0.43 -0.58
C THR A 21 -2.86 -0.79 -1.80
N LEU A 22 -2.94 -2.03 -2.27
CA LEU A 22 -2.25 -2.49 -3.48
C LEU A 22 -2.78 -1.79 -4.75
N GLU A 23 -4.08 -1.51 -4.81
CA GLU A 23 -4.68 -0.73 -5.92
C GLU A 23 -4.14 0.70 -5.95
N LEU A 24 -4.10 1.39 -4.80
CA LEU A 24 -3.53 2.74 -4.69
C LEU A 24 -2.06 2.78 -5.14
N LEU A 25 -1.30 1.75 -4.78
CA LEU A 25 0.09 1.57 -5.19
C LEU A 25 0.23 1.38 -6.70
N ALA A 26 -0.61 0.52 -7.28
CA ALA A 26 -0.61 0.28 -8.72
C ALA A 26 -0.91 1.57 -9.50
N ASP A 27 -1.85 2.39 -9.04
CA ASP A 27 -2.16 3.67 -9.68
C ASP A 27 -1.03 4.68 -9.59
N LYS A 28 -0.33 4.75 -8.46
CA LYS A 28 0.86 5.59 -8.32
C LYS A 28 1.99 5.16 -9.26
N VAL A 29 2.23 3.85 -9.36
CA VAL A 29 3.26 3.30 -10.28
C VAL A 29 2.90 3.60 -11.73
N ARG A 30 1.63 3.42 -12.14
CA ARG A 30 1.17 3.78 -13.50
C ARG A 30 1.34 5.27 -13.80
N SER A 31 1.02 6.13 -12.82
CA SER A 31 1.09 7.58 -12.96
C SER A 31 2.53 8.11 -13.03
N ALA A 32 3.51 7.35 -12.56
CA ALA A 32 4.91 7.76 -12.52
C ALA A 32 5.62 7.65 -13.88
N ASP A 33 5.03 6.96 -14.86
CA ASP A 33 5.52 6.87 -16.25
C ASP A 33 7.02 6.54 -16.36
N GLY A 34 7.48 5.53 -15.60
CA GLY A 34 8.88 5.10 -15.58
C GLY A 34 9.80 5.87 -14.62
N SER A 35 9.29 6.91 -13.95
CA SER A 35 10.01 7.58 -12.85
C SER A 35 10.02 6.71 -11.59
N PRO A 36 11.09 6.75 -10.79
CA PRO A 36 11.12 6.05 -9.51
C PRO A 36 9.99 6.50 -8.56
N VAL A 37 9.37 5.54 -7.88
CA VAL A 37 8.31 5.78 -6.89
C VAL A 37 8.80 5.33 -5.53
N ASP A 38 8.78 6.24 -4.55
CA ASP A 38 9.06 5.94 -3.14
C ASP A 38 7.84 6.32 -2.31
N ILE A 39 7.16 5.33 -1.77
CA ILE A 39 6.00 5.50 -0.89
C ILE A 39 6.37 4.95 0.48
N ARG A 40 6.33 5.84 1.47
CA ARG A 40 6.49 5.48 2.89
C ARG A 40 5.39 6.14 3.68
N GLY A 41 4.69 5.37 4.49
CA GLY A 41 3.67 5.92 5.35
C GLY A 41 2.77 4.87 5.95
N SER A 42 1.74 5.35 6.62
CA SER A 42 0.65 4.55 7.13
C SER A 42 -0.66 4.98 6.49
N ILE A 43 -1.52 4.02 6.17
CA ILE A 43 -2.88 4.27 5.70
C ILE A 43 -3.82 3.78 6.79
N GLU A 44 -4.69 4.66 7.30
CA GLU A 44 -5.82 4.25 8.11
C GLU A 44 -6.94 3.77 7.18
N VAL A 45 -7.47 2.59 7.45
CA VAL A 45 -8.63 2.05 6.76
C VAL A 45 -9.66 1.63 7.79
N ASP A 46 -10.86 2.19 7.67
CA ASP A 46 -12.02 1.80 8.47
C ASP A 46 -12.84 0.79 7.65
N ASN A 47 -12.93 -0.45 8.14
CA ASN A 47 -13.68 -1.52 7.48
C ASN A 47 -15.08 -1.72 8.11
N GLY A 48 -15.55 -0.78 8.94
CA GLY A 48 -16.85 -0.87 9.62
C GLY A 48 -16.86 -1.77 10.86
N THR A 49 -15.79 -2.52 11.13
CA THR A 49 -15.58 -3.26 12.40
C THR A 49 -14.55 -2.57 13.31
N GLY A 50 -13.83 -1.58 12.79
CA GLY A 50 -12.84 -0.77 13.48
C GLY A 50 -11.87 -0.11 12.49
N SER A 51 -11.13 0.89 12.96
CA SER A 51 -10.02 1.47 12.20
C SER A 51 -8.79 0.58 12.32
N GLN A 52 -8.09 0.37 11.21
CA GLN A 52 -6.81 -0.34 11.16
C GLN A 52 -5.75 0.52 10.47
N THR A 53 -4.51 0.38 10.92
CA THR A 53 -3.37 1.08 10.33
C THR A 53 -2.52 0.11 9.52
N VAL A 54 -2.39 0.37 8.22
CA VAL A 54 -1.48 -0.35 7.32
C VAL A 54 -0.18 0.41 7.21
N TYR A 55 0.93 -0.21 7.61
CA TYR A 55 2.25 0.37 7.39
C TYR A 55 2.81 -0.09 6.05
N LEU A 56 3.22 0.87 5.21
CA LEU A 56 3.62 0.63 3.83
C LEU A 56 4.98 1.22 3.52
N THR A 57 5.80 0.39 2.90
CA THR A 57 6.98 0.83 2.16
C THR A 57 6.92 0.21 0.78
N ALA A 58 6.94 1.04 -0.25
CA ALA A 58 7.04 0.61 -1.63
C ALA A 58 8.08 1.46 -2.37
N ILE A 59 9.03 0.76 -2.99
CA ILE A 59 10.06 1.37 -3.82
C ILE A 59 9.95 0.71 -5.19
N ALA A 60 9.75 1.52 -6.22
CA ALA A 60 9.89 1.14 -7.61
C ALA A 60 11.04 1.95 -8.20
N ASP A 61 12.13 1.29 -8.60
CA ASP A 61 13.30 1.88 -9.25
C ASP A 61 13.59 1.17 -10.57
N SER A 62 14.34 1.83 -11.46
CA SER A 62 14.65 1.34 -12.81
C SER A 62 15.62 0.15 -12.78
#